data_AF-A0A2X2UXV7-F1
#
_entry.id   AF-A0A2X2UXV7-F1
#
_cell.length_a   1.000
_cell.length_b   1.000
_cell.length_c   1.000
_cell.angle_alpha   90.00
_cell.angle_beta   90.00
_cell.angle_gamma   90.00
#
_symmetry.space_group_name_H-M   'P 1'
#
loop_
_entity.id
_entity.type
_entity.pdbx_description
1 polymer ?
#
loop_
_entity_poly.entity_id
_entity_poly.type
_entity_poly.pdbx_seq_one_letter_code
_entity_poly.pdbx_strand_id
1 'polypeptide(L)'
;MIEAGVQAGYPRTDDLNGYQQEGFGPMDRTVTPQGRRASTARGYLDQAKGRPNLTIITHALTDHILFEGKKASGVEWLEGDSTIPTRAMARKEVLLCAGAIASPQILQRSGVGDASLLKAFDIPLVHHLPGVGENLQDHLEMYLQYECKEPVSLYPALQWWNQPKIGAEWLFGGTGVGASNHF
;
A
#
# COMPACT_ATOMS: atom_id res chain seq x y z
N MET A 1 -16.49 15.09 -17.87
CA MET A 1 -16.19 13.68 -18.17
C MET A 1 -17.44 12.79 -18.11
N ILE A 2 -18.23 12.80 -17.03
CA ILE A 2 -19.44 11.95 -16.91
C ILE A 2 -20.39 12.10 -18.12
N GLU A 3 -20.80 13.33 -18.44
CA GLU A 3 -21.70 13.60 -19.57
C GLU A 3 -21.15 13.08 -20.91
N ALA A 4 -19.84 13.24 -21.15
CA ALA A 4 -19.20 12.71 -22.36
C ALA A 4 -19.20 11.17 -22.41
N GLY A 5 -19.05 10.50 -21.26
CA GLY A 5 -19.17 9.04 -21.16
C GLY A 5 -20.58 8.56 -21.50
N VAL A 6 -21.61 9.27 -21.04
CA VAL A 6 -23.01 9.00 -21.40
C VAL A 6 -23.26 9.20 -22.89
N GLN A 7 -22.76 10.28 -23.47
CA GLN A 7 -22.85 10.53 -24.92
C GLN A 7 -22.15 9.46 -25.75
N ALA A 8 -21.09 8.84 -25.20
CA ALA A 8 -20.40 7.70 -25.80
C ALA A 8 -21.13 6.35 -25.62
N GLY A 9 -22.29 6.33 -24.96
CA GLY A 9 -23.13 5.14 -24.79
C GLY A 9 -22.92 4.38 -23.47
N TYR A 10 -22.07 4.88 -22.57
CA TYR A 10 -21.87 4.26 -21.27
C TYR A 10 -22.93 4.70 -20.25
N PRO A 11 -23.33 3.82 -19.33
CA PRO A 11 -24.28 4.17 -18.29
C PRO A 11 -23.65 5.16 -17.30
N ARG A 12 -24.49 6.04 -16.76
CA ARG A 12 -24.15 6.82 -15.57
C ARG A 12 -24.41 5.99 -14.33
N THR A 13 -23.49 6.02 -13.37
CA THR A 13 -23.69 5.44 -12.05
C THR A 13 -23.45 6.48 -10.97
N ASP A 14 -24.20 6.40 -9.87
CA ASP A 14 -23.95 7.18 -8.67
C ASP A 14 -23.08 6.41 -7.64
N ASP A 15 -22.82 5.12 -7.90
CA ASP A 15 -21.99 4.25 -7.07
C ASP A 15 -21.20 3.25 -7.95
N LEU A 16 -19.90 3.52 -8.12
CA LEU A 16 -18.98 2.65 -8.88
C LEU A 16 -18.65 1.35 -8.14
N ASN A 17 -18.89 1.29 -6.83
CA ASN A 17 -18.68 0.11 -6.00
C ASN A 17 -19.97 -0.69 -5.77
N GLY A 18 -21.07 -0.24 -6.39
CA GLY A 18 -22.40 -0.84 -6.26
C GLY A 18 -22.64 -2.03 -7.17
N TYR A 19 -23.92 -2.30 -7.43
CA TYR A 19 -24.36 -3.44 -8.25
C TYR A 19 -23.76 -3.43 -9.67
N GLN A 20 -23.56 -2.25 -10.26
CA GLN A 20 -23.01 -2.07 -11.59
C GLN A 20 -21.69 -1.30 -11.54
N GLN A 21 -20.59 -1.99 -11.85
CA GLN A 21 -19.25 -1.38 -11.87
C GLN A 21 -18.97 -0.63 -13.18
N GLU A 22 -19.47 -1.12 -14.31
CA GLU A 22 -19.28 -0.45 -15.60
C GLU A 22 -20.13 0.83 -15.68
N GLY A 23 -19.48 1.97 -15.92
CA GLY A 23 -20.14 3.25 -16.13
C GLY A 23 -19.28 4.44 -15.72
N PHE A 24 -19.87 5.63 -15.76
CA PHE A 24 -19.23 6.87 -15.35
C PHE A 24 -19.97 7.49 -14.17
N GLY A 25 -19.23 7.86 -13.13
CA GLY A 25 -19.77 8.42 -11.89
C GLY A 25 -18.71 9.14 -11.06
N PRO A 26 -19.11 9.78 -9.94
CA PRO A 26 -18.15 10.25 -8.94
C PRO A 26 -17.38 9.06 -8.34
N MET A 27 -16.09 9.24 -8.09
CA MET A 27 -15.26 8.23 -7.44
C MET A 27 -15.07 8.56 -5.95
N ASP A 28 -15.16 7.53 -5.12
CA ASP A 28 -14.83 7.61 -3.70
C ASP A 28 -13.36 7.94 -3.49
N ARG A 29 -13.07 8.57 -2.34
CA ARG A 29 -11.72 8.96 -1.97
C ARG A 29 -11.44 8.59 -0.53
N THR A 30 -10.23 8.07 -0.29
CA THR A 30 -9.77 7.66 1.03
C THR A 30 -9.26 8.87 1.85
N VAL A 31 -10.18 9.75 2.25
CA VAL A 31 -9.92 11.02 2.94
C VAL A 31 -10.86 11.17 4.15
N THR A 32 -10.37 11.68 5.28
CA THR A 32 -11.17 11.92 6.49
C THR A 32 -12.09 13.14 6.32
N PRO A 33 -13.11 13.33 7.17
CA PRO A 33 -13.96 14.53 7.11
C PRO A 33 -13.20 15.86 7.28
N GLN A 34 -11.97 15.83 7.80
CA GLN A 34 -11.08 16.99 7.94
C GLN A 34 -10.10 17.14 6.76
N GLY A 35 -10.36 16.49 5.63
CA GLY A 35 -9.54 16.63 4.42
C GLY A 35 -8.17 15.95 4.48
N ARG A 36 -7.93 15.03 5.43
CA ARG A 36 -6.63 14.35 5.58
C ARG A 36 -6.67 12.96 4.95
N ARG A 37 -5.58 12.50 4.34
CA ARG A 37 -5.47 11.10 3.88
C ARG A 37 -5.81 10.11 5.00
N ALA A 38 -6.71 9.17 4.71
CA ALA A 38 -7.08 8.11 5.64
C ALA A 38 -6.27 6.83 5.34
N SER A 39 -5.09 6.68 5.96
CA SER A 39 -4.29 5.44 5.84
C SER A 39 -4.74 4.37 6.82
N THR A 40 -4.35 3.11 6.60
CA THR A 40 -4.57 2.01 7.55
C THR A 40 -3.88 2.27 8.90
N ALA A 41 -2.70 2.91 8.89
CA ALA A 41 -2.04 3.36 10.13
C ALA A 41 -2.92 4.33 10.93
N ARG A 42 -3.56 5.29 10.27
CA ARG A 42 -4.49 6.22 10.94
C ARG A 42 -5.79 5.53 11.39
N GLY A 43 -6.35 4.67 10.54
CA GLY A 43 -7.61 3.98 10.83
C GLY A 43 -7.52 2.96 11.97
N TYR A 44 -6.42 2.22 12.03
CA TYR A 44 -6.25 1.10 12.97
C TYR A 44 -5.15 1.36 14.01
N LEU A 45 -3.94 1.70 13.58
CA LEU A 45 -2.79 1.78 14.49
C LEU A 45 -2.86 3.01 15.41
N ASP A 46 -3.25 4.19 14.93
CA ASP A 46 -3.39 5.38 15.77
C ASP A 46 -4.43 5.18 16.89
N GLN A 47 -5.45 4.35 16.66
CA GLN A 47 -6.44 3.97 17.67
C GLN A 47 -5.91 2.93 18.67
N ALA A 48 -5.01 2.05 18.23
CA ALA A 48 -4.53 0.92 19.02
C ALA A 48 -3.15 1.12 19.67
N LYS A 49 -2.32 2.06 19.19
CA LYS A 49 -0.90 2.22 19.57
C LYS A 49 -0.66 2.54 21.05
N GLY A 50 -1.66 3.06 21.74
CA GLY A 50 -1.59 3.31 23.19
C GLY A 50 -1.84 2.07 24.05
N ARG A 51 -2.23 0.93 23.47
CA ARG A 51 -2.53 -0.28 24.23
C ARG A 51 -1.23 -0.92 24.73
N PRO A 52 -1.14 -1.34 26.01
CA PRO A 52 0.10 -1.87 26.59
C PRO A 52 0.54 -3.22 26.00
N ASN A 53 -0.34 -3.91 25.28
CA ASN A 53 -0.08 -5.20 24.65
C ASN A 53 0.26 -5.10 23.15
N LEU A 54 0.50 -3.89 22.64
CA LEU A 54 0.93 -3.66 21.26
C LEU A 54 2.28 -2.94 21.26
N THR A 55 3.26 -3.53 20.57
CA THR A 55 4.54 -2.90 20.29
C THR A 55 4.65 -2.65 18.80
N ILE A 56 5.00 -1.43 18.42
CA ILE A 56 5.21 -1.04 17.03
C ILE A 56 6.68 -0.67 16.89
N ILE A 57 7.38 -1.35 15.99
CA ILE A 57 8.77 -1.07 15.65
C ILE A 57 8.79 -0.55 14.22
N THR A 58 9.28 0.67 14.04
CA THR A 58 9.42 1.32 12.73
C THR A 58 10.87 1.29 12.28
N HIS A 59 11.13 1.54 11.00
CA HIS A 59 12.47 1.41 10.41
C HIS A 59 13.08 0.01 10.61
N ALA A 60 12.23 -1.01 10.70
CA ALA A 60 12.59 -2.41 10.90
C ALA A 60 12.33 -3.18 9.60
N LEU A 61 13.38 -3.49 8.85
CA LEU A 61 13.28 -4.28 7.62
C LEU A 61 13.41 -5.76 7.96
N THR A 62 12.29 -6.50 7.90
CA THR A 62 12.29 -7.96 8.12
C THR A 62 13.19 -8.66 7.11
N ASP A 63 14.13 -9.44 7.61
CA ASP A 63 15.02 -10.24 6.79
C ASP A 63 14.39 -11.62 6.53
N HIS A 64 14.19 -12.41 7.59
CA HIS A 64 13.58 -13.74 7.47
C HIS A 64 12.81 -14.15 8.73
N ILE A 65 12.06 -15.23 8.59
CA ILE A 65 11.29 -15.91 9.64
C ILE A 65 12.16 -17.03 10.20
N LEU A 66 12.20 -17.13 11.53
CA LEU A 66 12.87 -18.21 12.25
C LEU A 66 11.96 -19.43 12.35
N PHE A 67 12.51 -20.62 12.16
CA PHE A 67 11.78 -21.88 12.21
C PHE A 67 12.37 -22.88 13.22
N GLU A 68 11.49 -23.55 13.96
CA GLU A 68 11.78 -24.78 14.71
C GLU A 68 11.13 -25.95 13.97
N GLY A 69 11.91 -26.65 13.14
CA GLY A 69 11.38 -27.62 12.18
C GLY A 69 10.47 -26.92 11.17
N LYS A 70 9.15 -27.17 11.24
CA LYS A 70 8.14 -26.53 10.38
C LYS A 70 7.33 -25.44 11.09
N LYS A 71 7.61 -25.16 12.37
CA LYS A 71 6.90 -24.15 13.15
C LYS A 71 7.64 -22.82 13.07
N ALA A 72 6.97 -21.76 12.61
CA ALA A 72 7.50 -20.41 12.72
C ALA A 72 7.61 -20.00 14.20
N SER A 73 8.82 -19.66 14.64
CA SER A 73 9.15 -19.40 16.05
C SER A 73 9.54 -17.94 16.31
N GLY A 74 9.81 -17.15 15.27
CA GLY A 74 10.18 -15.74 15.41
C GLY A 74 10.50 -15.07 14.09
N VAL A 75 11.04 -13.87 14.17
CA VAL A 75 11.51 -13.07 13.02
C VAL A 75 12.80 -12.37 13.37
N GLU A 76 13.65 -12.18 12.35
CA GLU A 76 14.81 -11.30 12.42
C GLU A 76 14.64 -10.12 11.46
N TRP A 77 15.14 -8.96 11.88
CA TRP A 77 15.08 -7.72 11.08
C TRP A 77 16.30 -6.84 11.33
N LEU A 78 16.55 -5.92 10.42
CA LEU A 78 17.56 -4.87 10.55
C LEU A 78 16.86 -3.55 10.90
N GLU A 79 17.45 -2.78 11.82
CA GLU A 79 16.91 -1.47 12.24
C GLU A 79 17.71 -0.31 11.67
N GLY A 80 17.04 0.57 10.92
CA GLY A 80 17.68 1.71 10.25
C GLY A 80 18.81 1.24 9.33
N ASP A 81 20.01 1.78 9.56
CA ASP A 81 21.23 1.43 8.82
C ASP A 81 22.06 0.33 9.51
N SER A 82 21.54 -0.28 10.57
CA SER A 82 22.24 -1.35 11.29
C SER A 82 22.40 -2.58 10.41
N THR A 83 23.59 -3.19 10.44
CA THR A 83 23.85 -4.51 9.86
C THR A 83 23.74 -5.64 10.89
N ILE A 84 23.51 -5.31 12.16
CA ILE A 84 23.31 -6.28 13.24
C ILE A 84 21.81 -6.59 13.34
N PRO A 85 21.41 -7.87 13.15
CA PRO A 85 20.00 -8.26 13.22
C PRO A 85 19.47 -8.22 14.66
N THR A 86 18.28 -7.68 14.79
CA THR A 86 17.44 -7.80 15.99
C THR A 86 16.43 -8.92 15.76
N ARG A 87 16.00 -9.58 16.85
CA ARG A 87 15.07 -10.71 16.78
C ARG A 87 13.94 -10.62 17.80
N ALA A 88 12.80 -11.18 17.45
CA ALA A 88 11.67 -11.38 18.35
C ALA A 88 11.10 -12.79 18.17
N MET A 89 10.79 -13.43 19.30
CA MET A 89 10.22 -14.77 19.32
C MET A 89 8.68 -14.71 19.42
N ALA A 90 8.00 -15.55 18.67
CA ALA A 90 6.55 -15.68 18.64
C ALA A 90 6.10 -16.93 19.40
N ARG A 91 5.25 -16.76 20.41
CA ARG A 91 4.69 -17.89 21.18
C ARG A 91 3.57 -18.63 20.45
N LYS A 92 2.85 -17.93 19.56
CA LYS A 92 1.68 -18.46 18.84
C LYS A 92 1.94 -18.54 17.35
N GLU A 93 2.04 -17.39 16.70
CA GLU A 93 2.04 -17.28 15.25
C GLU A 93 2.92 -16.12 14.78
N VAL A 94 3.40 -16.22 13.54
CA VAL A 94 4.03 -15.13 12.79
C VAL A 94 3.14 -14.84 11.59
N LEU A 95 2.70 -13.60 11.44
CA LEU A 95 1.86 -13.16 10.33
C LEU A 95 2.70 -12.30 9.38
N LEU A 96 2.90 -12.78 8.15
CA LEU A 96 3.69 -12.08 7.14
C LEU A 96 2.80 -11.18 6.28
N CYS A 97 2.98 -9.87 6.42
CA CYS A 97 2.14 -8.85 5.77
C CYS A 97 2.98 -7.83 4.99
N ALA A 98 4.06 -8.26 4.32
CA ALA A 98 5.02 -7.38 3.64
C ALA A 98 4.60 -6.99 2.20
N GLY A 99 3.36 -7.30 1.79
CA GLY A 99 2.85 -7.04 0.44
C GLY A 99 3.27 -8.09 -0.59
N ALA A 100 2.71 -8.01 -1.80
CA ALA A 100 2.85 -9.04 -2.84
C ALA A 100 4.30 -9.22 -3.34
N ILE A 101 5.14 -8.19 -3.23
CA ILE A 101 6.53 -8.22 -3.70
C ILE A 101 7.49 -8.75 -2.63
N ALA A 102 7.44 -8.21 -1.40
CA ALA A 102 8.43 -8.54 -0.38
C ALA A 102 8.09 -9.82 0.40
N SER A 103 6.80 -10.17 0.56
CA SER A 103 6.41 -11.39 1.28
C SER A 103 7.00 -12.67 0.68
N PRO A 104 6.93 -12.93 -0.65
CA PRO A 104 7.54 -14.13 -1.21
C PRO A 104 9.07 -14.15 -1.05
N GLN A 105 9.74 -12.99 -1.13
CA GLN A 105 11.18 -12.90 -0.90
C GLN A 105 11.56 -13.26 0.54
N ILE A 106 10.80 -12.75 1.53
CA ILE A 106 11.00 -13.09 2.94
C ILE A 106 10.79 -14.60 3.14
N LEU A 107 9.73 -15.19 2.59
CA LEU A 107 9.51 -16.64 2.67
C LEU A 107 10.67 -17.44 2.07
N GLN A 108 11.15 -17.04 0.89
CA GLN A 108 12.27 -17.69 0.22
C GLN A 108 13.55 -17.60 1.08
N ARG A 109 13.92 -16.41 1.58
CA ARG A 109 15.05 -16.24 2.52
C ARG A 109 14.90 -17.06 3.81
N SER A 110 13.66 -17.35 4.20
CA SER A 110 13.33 -18.18 5.37
C SER A 110 13.33 -19.69 5.06
N GLY A 111 13.69 -20.12 3.86
CA GLY A 111 13.71 -21.52 3.44
C GLY A 111 12.37 -22.07 2.97
N VAL A 112 11.38 -21.22 2.66
CA VAL A 112 10.07 -21.61 2.12
C VAL A 112 9.95 -21.16 0.67
N GLY A 113 10.06 -22.10 -0.28
CA GLY A 113 10.05 -21.79 -1.71
C GLY A 113 10.39 -22.98 -2.61
N ASP A 114 10.69 -22.73 -3.87
CA ASP A 114 11.20 -23.77 -4.77
C ASP A 114 12.55 -24.31 -4.29
N ALA A 115 12.69 -25.64 -4.17
CA ALA A 115 13.87 -26.24 -3.55
C ALA A 115 15.14 -26.04 -4.39
N SER A 116 15.00 -25.97 -5.73
CA SER A 116 16.14 -25.76 -6.62
C SER A 116 16.61 -24.31 -6.56
N LEU A 117 15.68 -23.36 -6.52
CA LEU A 117 15.97 -21.93 -6.34
C LEU A 117 16.66 -21.68 -4.99
N LEU A 118 16.09 -22.20 -3.90
CA LEU A 118 16.67 -22.01 -2.56
C LEU A 118 18.09 -22.59 -2.47
N LYS A 119 18.32 -23.76 -3.05
CA LYS A 119 19.64 -24.37 -3.13
C LYS A 119 20.63 -23.51 -3.93
N ALA A 120 20.20 -22.82 -4.99
CA ALA A 120 21.07 -21.96 -5.79
C ALA A 120 21.59 -20.73 -5.01
N PHE A 121 20.89 -20.34 -3.94
CA PHE A 121 21.27 -19.24 -3.04
C PHE A 121 21.81 -19.72 -1.68
N ASP A 122 22.14 -21.01 -1.55
CA ASP A 122 22.60 -21.64 -0.30
C ASP A 122 21.63 -21.44 0.89
N ILE A 123 20.33 -21.36 0.62
CA ILE A 123 19.29 -21.22 1.64
C ILE A 123 18.82 -22.62 2.07
N PRO A 124 18.91 -22.97 3.37
CA PRO A 124 18.39 -24.24 3.88
C PRO A 124 16.89 -24.40 3.63
N LEU A 125 16.49 -25.56 3.10
CA LEU A 125 15.08 -25.84 2.81
C LEU A 125 14.32 -26.17 4.10
N VAL A 126 13.32 -25.35 4.42
CA VAL A 126 12.32 -25.60 5.46
C VAL A 126 11.08 -26.27 4.85
N HIS A 127 10.59 -25.73 3.73
CA HIS A 127 9.43 -26.28 3.04
C HIS A 127 9.49 -26.02 1.54
N HIS A 128 9.41 -27.09 0.75
CA HIS A 128 9.31 -26.99 -0.69
C HIS A 128 7.90 -26.52 -1.08
N LEU A 129 7.80 -25.27 -1.53
CA LEU A 129 6.57 -24.64 -1.99
C LEU A 129 6.86 -23.80 -3.25
N PRO A 130 6.88 -24.41 -4.44
CA PRO A 130 7.39 -23.77 -5.65
C PRO A 130 6.53 -22.60 -6.15
N GLY A 131 5.29 -22.44 -5.65
CA GLY A 131 4.45 -21.29 -5.99
C GLY A 131 4.86 -19.98 -5.29
N VAL A 132 5.79 -20.01 -4.33
CA VAL A 132 6.25 -18.80 -3.63
C VAL A 132 7.07 -17.93 -4.59
N GLY A 133 6.55 -16.74 -4.89
CA GLY A 133 7.16 -15.78 -5.82
C GLY A 133 6.59 -15.85 -7.24
N GLU A 134 5.76 -16.85 -7.52
CA GLU A 134 5.12 -17.04 -8.82
C GLU A 134 3.74 -16.38 -8.88
N ASN A 135 3.14 -16.38 -10.08
CA ASN A 135 1.77 -15.89 -10.32
C ASN A 135 1.56 -14.41 -9.91
N LEU A 136 2.59 -13.57 -10.09
CA LEU A 136 2.45 -12.13 -9.93
C LEU A 136 1.46 -11.59 -10.97
N GLN A 137 0.46 -10.86 -10.47
CA GLN A 137 -0.55 -10.19 -11.27
C GLN A 137 -0.62 -8.74 -10.84
N ASP A 138 -0.74 -7.86 -11.81
CA ASP A 138 -0.92 -6.42 -11.60
C ASP A 138 -1.79 -5.85 -12.72
N HIS A 139 -2.31 -4.64 -12.52
CA HIS A 139 -3.04 -3.92 -13.54
C HIS A 139 -2.09 -3.02 -14.32
N LEU A 140 -2.01 -3.23 -15.63
CA LEU A 140 -1.24 -2.35 -16.51
C LEU A 140 -1.97 -1.00 -16.65
N GLU A 141 -1.29 0.08 -16.33
CA GLU A 141 -1.82 1.45 -16.42
C GLU A 141 -1.10 2.27 -17.49
N MET A 142 -1.85 3.10 -18.22
CA MET A 142 -1.32 4.07 -19.17
C MET A 142 -1.97 5.43 -18.95
N TYR A 143 -1.16 6.48 -18.85
CA TYR A 143 -1.62 7.86 -18.68
C TYR A 143 -1.83 8.53 -20.04
N LEU A 144 -3.05 8.98 -20.30
CA LEU A 144 -3.41 9.80 -21.46
C LEU A 144 -3.66 11.23 -21.00
N GLN A 145 -2.86 12.17 -21.51
CA GLN A 145 -2.97 13.60 -21.18
C GLN A 145 -3.46 14.39 -22.38
N TYR A 146 -4.41 15.29 -22.14
CA TYR A 146 -5.02 16.14 -23.18
C TYR A 146 -4.97 17.60 -22.74
N GLU A 147 -4.72 18.49 -23.70
CA GLU A 147 -4.83 19.93 -23.48
C GLU A 147 -6.29 20.35 -23.35
N CYS A 148 -6.62 21.16 -22.34
CA CYS A 148 -7.93 21.76 -22.20
C CYS A 148 -8.02 23.05 -23.01
N LYS A 149 -9.07 23.22 -23.81
CA LYS A 149 -9.35 24.47 -24.54
C LYS A 149 -9.72 25.64 -23.63
N GLU A 150 -10.22 25.32 -22.43
CA GLU A 150 -10.64 26.27 -21.40
C GLU A 150 -9.73 26.13 -20.17
N PRO A 151 -9.61 27.18 -19.32
CA PRO A 151 -8.76 27.17 -18.14
C PRO A 151 -9.40 26.39 -16.96
N VAL A 152 -9.79 25.15 -17.22
CA VAL A 152 -10.50 24.26 -16.27
C VAL A 152 -9.61 23.17 -15.69
N SER A 153 -8.37 23.06 -16.15
CA SER A 153 -7.41 22.06 -15.64
C SER A 153 -6.88 22.46 -14.27
N LEU A 154 -6.38 21.47 -13.53
CA LEU A 154 -5.72 21.69 -12.23
C LEU A 154 -4.23 22.04 -12.36
N TYR A 155 -3.71 22.18 -13.57
CA TYR A 155 -2.32 22.55 -13.81
C TYR A 155 -1.86 23.82 -13.05
N PRO A 156 -2.68 24.89 -12.92
CA PRO A 156 -2.29 26.05 -12.13
C PRO A 156 -1.99 25.72 -10.66
N ALA A 157 -2.62 24.70 -10.07
CA ALA A 157 -2.36 24.30 -8.69
C ALA A 157 -0.95 23.70 -8.49
N LEU A 158 -0.33 23.19 -9.56
CA LEU A 158 1.04 22.67 -9.56
C LEU A 158 2.09 23.78 -9.56
N GLN A 159 1.72 25.01 -9.93
CA GLN A 159 2.65 26.13 -9.93
C GLN A 159 3.06 26.48 -8.50
N TRP A 160 4.37 26.52 -8.23
CA TRP A 160 4.91 26.65 -6.88
C TRP A 160 4.40 27.89 -6.12
N TRP A 161 4.07 28.99 -6.82
CA TRP A 161 3.52 30.19 -6.20
C TRP A 161 2.06 30.05 -5.74
N ASN A 162 1.31 29.09 -6.27
CA ASN A 162 -0.07 28.80 -5.85
C ASN A 162 -0.13 27.81 -4.67
N GLN A 163 0.91 26.99 -4.49
CA GLN A 163 0.97 25.96 -3.45
C GLN A 163 0.87 26.49 -2.01
N PRO A 164 1.47 27.64 -1.62
CA PRO A 164 1.35 28.16 -0.25
C PRO A 164 -0.09 28.43 0.17
N LYS A 165 -0.90 29.02 -0.72
CA LYS A 165 -2.32 29.30 -0.45
C LYS A 165 -3.13 28.01 -0.32
N ILE A 166 -2.90 27.04 -1.22
CA ILE A 166 -3.55 25.73 -1.19
C ILE A 166 -3.19 25.00 0.11
N GLY A 167 -1.92 25.03 0.49
CA GLY A 167 -1.43 24.44 1.74
C GLY A 167 -2.06 25.09 2.97
N ALA A 168 -2.18 26.41 3.01
CA ALA A 168 -2.84 27.12 4.10
C ALA A 168 -4.34 26.78 4.21
N GLU A 169 -5.06 26.77 3.10
CA GLU A 169 -6.48 26.38 3.07
C GLU A 169 -6.68 24.95 3.60
N TRP A 170 -5.86 24.01 3.14
CA TRP A 170 -5.91 22.64 3.61
C TRP A 170 -5.52 22.51 5.09
N LEU A 171 -4.46 23.17 5.52
CA LEU A 171 -3.93 23.06 6.89
C LEU A 171 -4.91 23.58 7.93
N PHE A 172 -5.55 24.73 7.66
CA PHE A 172 -6.43 25.39 8.62
C PHE A 172 -7.91 25.07 8.42
N GLY A 173 -8.33 24.77 7.19
CA GLY A 173 -9.73 24.48 6.87
C GLY A 173 -10.03 23.01 6.61
N GLY A 174 -9.03 22.19 6.26
CA GLY A 174 -9.26 20.81 5.80
C GLY A 174 -10.01 20.75 4.46
N THR A 175 -10.00 21.83 3.69
CA THR A 175 -10.76 21.99 2.45
C THR A 175 -9.86 22.28 1.24
N GLY A 176 -10.50 22.51 0.10
CA GLY A 176 -9.82 22.95 -1.11
C GLY A 176 -9.10 21.83 -1.83
N VAL A 177 -8.27 22.23 -2.78
CA VAL A 177 -7.56 21.33 -3.70
C VAL A 177 -6.61 20.38 -2.96
N GLY A 178 -6.01 20.82 -1.84
CA GLY A 178 -5.16 19.98 -0.99
C GLY A 178 -5.88 18.84 -0.26
N ALA A 179 -7.21 18.89 -0.16
CA ALA A 179 -8.03 17.83 0.41
C ALA A 179 -8.54 16.81 -0.64
N SER A 180 -8.03 16.88 -1.87
CA SER A 180 -8.45 16.03 -3.00
C SER A 180 -7.39 15.01 -3.41
N ASN A 181 -7.76 14.10 -4.31
CA ASN A 181 -6.88 13.11 -4.96
C ASN A 181 -6.58 13.46 -6.42
N HIS A 182 -6.74 14.73 -6.81
CA HIS A 182 -6.55 15.15 -8.20
C HIS A 182 -5.07 15.34 -8.61
N PHE A 183 -4.14 14.77 -7.85
CA PHE A 183 -2.69 14.78 -8.06
C PHE A 183 -2.10 13.40 -7.81
#